data_AF-A0A8J5J627-F1
#
_entry.id   AF-A0A8J5J627-F1
#
_cell.length_a   1.000
_cell.length_b   1.000
_cell.length_c   1.000
_cell.angle_alpha   90.00
_cell.angle_beta   90.00
_cell.angle_gamma   90.00
#
_symmetry.space_group_name_H-M   'P 1'
#
loop_
_entity.id
_entity.type
_entity.pdbx_description
1 polymer ?
#
loop_
_entity_poly.entity_id
_entity_poly.type
_entity_poly.pdbx_seq_one_letter_code
_entity_poly.pdbx_strand_id
1 'polypeptide(L)'
;MTSGVLRILLVVALSLAVLGPLTASHGAPAESVFDAAAKAEEVANAKERNLQRSIADDQVRILYCTACGYQQNFNQIKTYLEDTFPHLVDRVYGANYEVDPYKMMVAQFLGYAQATAMILLLFGEYLLPALGVDVTMLRWARDNRIAAFFIVVLMGTAASSLTASGAFEIYFNDELIFSRLETGRWPTLLEVSNSIGEYGLLDSVAA
;
A
#
# COMPACT_ATOMS: atom_id res chain seq x y z
N MET A 1 -41.78 30.97 45.66
CA MET A 1 -40.75 30.28 44.84
C MET A 1 -40.11 29.10 45.61
N THR A 2 -40.90 28.22 46.23
CA THR A 2 -40.38 27.11 47.06
C THR A 2 -41.08 25.76 46.83
N SER A 3 -42.18 25.70 46.07
CA SER A 3 -42.92 24.44 45.83
C SER A 3 -42.43 23.64 44.60
N GLY A 4 -41.74 24.29 43.65
CA GLY A 4 -41.23 23.63 42.44
C GLY A 4 -39.95 22.83 42.68
N VAL A 5 -39.00 23.40 43.44
CA VAL A 5 -37.71 22.76 43.74
C VAL A 5 -37.87 21.54 44.67
N LEU A 6 -38.81 21.60 45.63
CA LEU A 6 -39.11 20.48 46.53
C LEU A 6 -39.74 19.28 45.80
N ARG A 7 -40.57 19.53 44.77
CA ARG A 7 -41.17 18.47 43.95
C ARG A 7 -40.14 17.79 43.05
N ILE A 8 -39.18 18.54 42.51
CA ILE A 8 -38.10 17.99 41.68
C ILE A 8 -37.14 17.15 42.54
N LEU A 9 -36.79 17.59 43.75
CA LEU A 9 -35.96 16.80 44.67
C LEU A 9 -36.64 15.51 45.13
N LEU A 10 -37.95 15.52 45.38
CA LEU A 10 -38.70 14.31 45.74
C LEU A 10 -38.78 13.31 44.59
N VAL A 11 -38.93 13.77 43.34
CA VAL A 11 -38.97 12.88 42.16
C VAL A 11 -37.58 12.29 41.86
N VAL A 12 -36.50 13.07 42.03
CA VAL A 12 -35.12 12.59 41.83
C VAL A 12 -34.71 11.57 42.92
N ALA A 13 -35.09 11.80 44.18
CA ALA A 13 -34.87 10.84 45.27
C ALA A 13 -35.70 9.56 45.10
N LEU A 14 -36.92 9.65 44.59
CA LEU A 14 -37.77 8.48 44.32
C LEU A 14 -37.28 7.67 43.11
N SER A 15 -36.68 8.31 42.09
CA SER A 15 -36.09 7.61 40.94
C SER A 15 -34.79 6.86 41.28
N LEU A 16 -34.01 7.35 42.26
CA LEU A 16 -32.79 6.69 42.73
C LEU A 16 -33.07 5.48 43.65
N ALA A 17 -34.29 5.32 44.14
CA ALA A 17 -34.70 4.21 45.00
C ALA A 17 -35.43 3.06 44.25
N VAL A 18 -35.70 3.20 42.94
CA VAL A 18 -36.50 2.23 42.14
C VAL A 18 -35.65 1.40 41.16
N LEU A 19 -34.33 1.60 41.09
CA LEU A 19 -33.42 0.79 40.27
C LEU A 19 -32.33 0.04 41.06
N GLY A 20 -32.64 -0.37 42.29
CA GLY A 20 -31.91 -1.46 42.96
C GLY A 20 -32.67 -2.77 42.73
N PRO A 21 -32.12 -3.77 42.00
CA PRO A 21 -32.84 -5.01 41.76
C PRO A 21 -32.87 -5.85 43.05
N LEU A 22 -33.97 -5.76 43.78
CA LEU A 22 -34.43 -6.81 44.69
C LEU A 22 -35.43 -7.69 43.94
N THR A 23 -34.90 -8.55 43.08
CA THR A 23 -35.53 -9.83 42.77
C THR A 23 -34.61 -10.91 43.26
N ALA A 24 -34.95 -11.37 44.47
CA ALA A 24 -34.81 -12.73 44.94
C ALA A 24 -33.95 -13.65 44.07
N SER A 25 -32.75 -13.95 44.59
CA SER A 25 -32.37 -15.34 44.91
C SER A 25 -33.44 -16.37 44.56
N HIS A 26 -33.43 -16.79 43.30
CA HIS A 26 -33.92 -18.08 42.87
C HIS A 26 -32.74 -18.73 42.19
N GLY A 27 -32.15 -19.69 42.91
CA GLY A 27 -31.13 -20.63 42.45
C GLY A 27 -30.26 -20.13 41.32
N ALA A 28 -29.14 -19.49 41.67
CA ALA A 28 -27.96 -19.67 40.85
C ALA A 28 -27.81 -21.19 40.68
N PRO A 29 -27.85 -21.78 39.46
CA PRO A 29 -27.10 -22.99 39.31
C PRO A 29 -25.69 -22.56 39.70
N ALA A 30 -25.05 -23.31 40.59
CA ALA A 30 -23.61 -23.20 40.71
C ALA A 30 -23.10 -23.48 39.29
N GLU A 31 -22.81 -22.41 38.52
CA GLU A 31 -22.04 -22.50 37.29
C GLU A 31 -20.73 -23.07 37.81
N SER A 32 -20.61 -24.38 37.61
CA SER A 32 -19.62 -25.13 38.34
C SER A 32 -18.28 -24.54 37.95
N VAL A 33 -17.31 -24.58 38.86
CA VAL A 33 -15.95 -24.10 38.53
C VAL A 33 -15.45 -24.75 37.23
N PHE A 34 -15.98 -25.94 36.90
CA PHE A 34 -15.79 -26.66 35.65
C PHE A 34 -16.47 -26.02 34.43
N ASP A 35 -17.67 -25.44 34.52
CA ASP A 35 -18.35 -24.76 33.39
C ASP A 35 -17.69 -23.41 33.04
N ALA A 36 -17.24 -22.67 34.06
CA ALA A 36 -16.50 -21.42 33.85
C ALA A 36 -15.10 -21.69 33.29
N ALA A 37 -14.43 -22.75 33.75
CA ALA A 37 -13.16 -23.20 33.19
C ALA A 37 -13.32 -23.67 31.74
N ALA A 38 -14.39 -24.42 31.42
CA ALA A 38 -14.67 -24.89 30.06
C ALA A 38 -14.91 -23.73 29.08
N LYS A 39 -15.65 -22.69 29.49
CA LYS A 39 -15.83 -21.47 28.67
C LYS A 39 -14.53 -20.69 28.46
N ALA A 40 -13.69 -20.59 29.48
CA ALA A 40 -12.40 -19.92 29.36
C ALA A 40 -11.46 -20.65 28.39
N GLU A 41 -11.46 -21.98 28.42
CA GLU A 41 -10.68 -22.83 27.52
C GLU A 41 -11.23 -22.80 26.08
N GLU A 42 -12.55 -22.74 25.90
CA GLU A 42 -13.18 -22.58 24.58
C GLU A 42 -12.87 -21.21 23.96
N VAL A 43 -12.88 -20.14 24.76
CA VAL A 43 -12.50 -18.78 24.32
C VAL A 43 -11.01 -18.70 24.00
N ALA A 44 -10.14 -19.36 24.79
CA ALA A 44 -8.71 -19.47 24.50
C ALA A 44 -8.45 -20.21 23.18
N ASN A 45 -9.07 -21.39 22.99
CA ASN A 45 -8.99 -22.15 21.75
C ASN A 45 -9.58 -21.39 20.54
N ALA A 46 -10.66 -20.64 20.74
CA ALA A 46 -11.22 -19.79 19.68
C ALA A 46 -10.26 -18.64 19.32
N LYS A 47 -9.61 -18.02 20.31
CA LYS A 47 -8.61 -16.97 20.08
C LYS A 47 -7.38 -17.52 19.35
N GLU A 48 -6.88 -18.69 19.74
CA GLU A 48 -5.76 -19.36 19.07
C GLU A 48 -6.08 -19.75 17.63
N ARG A 49 -7.27 -20.28 17.36
CA ARG A 49 -7.72 -20.57 15.98
C ARG A 49 -7.84 -19.32 15.12
N ASN A 50 -8.34 -18.22 15.68
CA ASN A 50 -8.42 -16.94 14.97
C ASN A 50 -7.02 -16.34 14.73
N LEU A 51 -6.10 -16.49 15.69
CA LEU A 51 -4.70 -16.06 15.55
C LEU A 51 -3.96 -16.91 14.50
N GLN A 52 -4.08 -18.24 14.55
CA GLN A 52 -3.53 -19.13 13.54
C GLN A 52 -4.11 -18.86 12.16
N ARG A 53 -5.39 -18.53 12.06
CA ARG A 53 -5.99 -18.11 10.80
C ARG A 53 -5.42 -16.79 10.29
N SER A 54 -5.19 -15.82 11.18
CA SER A 54 -4.49 -14.57 10.83
C SER A 54 -3.08 -14.86 10.30
N ILE A 55 -2.30 -15.67 11.01
CA ILE A 55 -0.93 -16.06 10.59
C ILE A 55 -0.98 -16.82 9.25
N ALA A 56 -2.00 -17.65 9.04
CA ALA A 56 -2.22 -18.37 7.80
C ALA A 56 -2.74 -17.50 6.65
N ASP A 57 -3.08 -16.23 6.89
CA ASP A 57 -3.52 -15.26 5.88
C ASP A 57 -2.48 -14.12 5.68
N ASP A 58 -1.34 -14.16 6.40
CA ASP A 58 -0.29 -13.15 6.29
C ASP A 58 0.29 -13.06 4.87
N GLN A 59 0.42 -11.84 4.36
CA GLN A 59 0.93 -11.55 3.02
C GLN A 59 1.82 -10.31 2.99
N VAL A 60 2.87 -10.35 2.18
CA VAL A 60 3.75 -9.21 1.93
C VAL A 60 3.52 -8.71 0.51
N ARG A 61 3.21 -7.42 0.37
CA ARG A 61 3.04 -6.75 -0.92
C ARG A 61 4.12 -5.69 -1.08
N ILE A 62 4.92 -5.81 -2.14
CA ILE A 62 5.99 -4.86 -2.45
C ILE A 62 5.56 -4.06 -3.68
N LEU A 63 5.33 -2.77 -3.51
CA LEU A 63 5.07 -1.83 -4.60
C LEU A 63 6.37 -1.18 -5.02
N TYR A 64 6.76 -1.32 -6.29
CA TYR A 64 8.01 -0.76 -6.79
C TYR A 64 7.86 -0.12 -8.16
N CYS A 65 8.73 0.84 -8.46
CA CYS A 65 8.83 1.45 -9.78
C CYS A 65 9.45 0.47 -10.80
N THR A 66 8.63 -0.07 -11.70
CA THR A 66 9.12 -0.94 -12.79
C THR A 66 9.96 -0.18 -13.82
N ALA A 67 9.58 1.05 -14.16
CA ALA A 67 10.33 1.93 -15.07
C ALA A 67 11.75 2.28 -14.56
N CYS A 68 11.97 2.18 -13.25
CA CYS A 68 13.25 2.47 -12.61
C CYS A 68 14.19 1.26 -12.53
N GLY A 69 13.74 0.07 -12.94
CA GLY A 69 14.54 -1.16 -12.88
C GLY A 69 14.65 -1.81 -11.49
N TYR A 70 13.74 -1.52 -10.55
CA TYR A 70 13.81 -2.05 -9.17
C TYR A 70 13.38 -3.51 -9.01
N GLN A 71 13.11 -4.20 -10.11
CA GLN A 71 12.75 -5.63 -10.10
C GLN A 71 13.84 -6.50 -9.46
N GLN A 72 15.12 -6.15 -9.65
CA GLN A 72 16.22 -6.90 -9.03
C GLN A 72 16.23 -6.73 -7.50
N ASN A 73 15.97 -5.53 -7.01
CA ASN A 73 15.90 -5.24 -5.58
C ASN A 73 14.71 -5.97 -4.94
N PHE A 74 13.57 -5.99 -5.64
CA PHE A 74 12.41 -6.80 -5.26
C PHE A 74 12.76 -8.29 -5.15
N ASN A 75 13.41 -8.87 -6.18
CA ASN A 75 13.77 -10.28 -6.17
C ASN A 75 14.72 -10.62 -5.00
N GLN A 76 15.68 -9.76 -4.70
CA GLN A 76 16.59 -9.96 -3.57
C GLN A 76 15.86 -9.98 -2.22
N ILE A 77 14.96 -9.03 -2.00
CA ILE A 77 14.16 -8.96 -0.77
C ILE A 77 13.21 -10.15 -0.69
N LYS A 78 12.57 -10.51 -1.81
CA LYS A 78 11.69 -11.68 -1.89
C LYS A 78 12.43 -12.95 -1.46
N THR A 79 13.57 -13.27 -2.08
CA THR A 79 14.36 -14.46 -1.74
C THR A 79 14.78 -14.45 -0.27
N TYR A 80 15.23 -13.30 0.24
CA TYR A 80 15.62 -13.19 1.64
C TYR A 80 14.45 -13.41 2.62
N LEU A 81 13.26 -12.89 2.30
CA LEU A 81 12.07 -13.07 3.13
C LEU A 81 11.57 -14.51 3.10
N GLU A 82 11.60 -15.15 1.94
CA GLU A 82 11.24 -16.57 1.78
C GLU A 82 12.22 -17.49 2.55
N ASP A 83 13.52 -17.15 2.56
CA ASP A 83 14.54 -17.87 3.33
C ASP A 83 14.39 -17.66 4.85
N THR A 84 14.05 -16.44 5.28
CA THR A 84 13.96 -16.07 6.70
C THR A 84 12.66 -16.54 7.33
N PHE A 85 11.56 -16.52 6.58
CA PHE A 85 10.22 -16.83 7.06
C PHE A 85 9.54 -17.87 6.16
N PRO A 86 9.60 -19.17 6.51
CA PRO A 86 9.05 -20.24 5.67
C PRO A 86 7.51 -20.20 5.56
N HIS A 87 6.82 -19.47 6.45
CA HIS A 87 5.36 -19.29 6.40
C HIS A 87 4.92 -18.24 5.36
N LEU A 88 5.84 -17.39 4.89
CA LEU A 88 5.61 -16.34 3.89
C LEU A 88 5.97 -16.80 2.46
N VAL A 89 6.45 -18.04 2.30
CA VAL A 89 6.78 -18.63 1.00
C VAL A 89 5.54 -18.61 0.09
N ASP A 90 5.72 -18.16 -1.16
CA ASP A 90 4.67 -17.92 -2.17
C ASP A 90 3.63 -16.83 -1.84
N ARG A 91 3.80 -16.10 -0.73
CA ARG A 91 2.90 -15.01 -0.28
C ARG A 91 3.52 -13.62 -0.37
N VAL A 92 4.65 -13.52 -1.07
CA VAL A 92 5.32 -12.26 -1.38
C VAL A 92 4.95 -11.82 -2.80
N TYR A 93 4.10 -10.80 -2.90
CA TYR A 93 3.62 -10.26 -4.16
C TYR A 93 4.37 -8.98 -4.55
N GLY A 94 4.79 -8.90 -5.81
CA GLY A 94 5.33 -7.69 -6.40
C GLY A 94 4.30 -7.02 -7.30
N ALA A 95 4.10 -5.72 -7.13
CA ALA A 95 3.24 -4.92 -8.01
C ALA A 95 3.93 -3.60 -8.40
N ASN A 96 3.53 -3.05 -9.55
CA ASN A 96 4.03 -1.75 -9.99
C ASN A 96 3.38 -0.64 -9.16
N TYR A 97 4.19 0.28 -8.65
CA TYR A 97 3.67 1.48 -8.00
C TYR A 97 2.94 2.36 -9.02
N GLU A 98 1.64 2.57 -8.81
CA GLU A 98 0.82 3.40 -9.70
C GLU A 98 1.18 4.87 -9.51
N VAL A 99 1.76 5.47 -10.55
CA VAL A 99 2.04 6.89 -10.58
C VAL A 99 0.74 7.64 -10.83
N ASP A 100 0.59 8.83 -10.25
CA ASP A 100 -0.56 9.73 -10.47
C ASP A 100 -0.99 9.72 -11.96
N PRO A 101 -2.28 9.48 -12.26
CA PRO A 101 -2.78 9.37 -13.63
C PRO A 101 -2.44 10.59 -14.49
N TYR A 102 -2.31 11.78 -13.90
CA TYR A 102 -1.88 12.98 -14.64
C TYR A 102 -0.45 12.82 -15.21
N LYS A 103 0.48 12.28 -14.42
CA LYS A 103 1.86 12.03 -14.86
C LYS A 103 1.91 10.97 -15.95
N MET A 104 1.08 9.94 -15.85
CA MET A 104 0.96 8.92 -16.91
C MET A 104 0.45 9.52 -18.21
N MET A 105 -0.59 10.37 -18.18
CA MET A 105 -1.10 11.04 -19.39
C MET A 105 -0.04 11.93 -20.03
N VAL A 106 0.70 12.71 -19.25
CA VAL A 106 1.78 13.57 -19.76
C VAL A 106 2.90 12.73 -20.38
N ALA A 107 3.34 11.67 -19.72
CA ALA A 107 4.37 10.79 -20.24
C ALA A 107 3.94 10.11 -21.55
N GLN A 108 2.68 9.66 -21.64
CA GLN A 108 2.15 9.04 -22.85
C GLN A 108 2.03 10.04 -23.99
N PHE A 109 1.56 11.26 -23.72
CA PHE A 109 1.55 12.35 -24.69
C PHE A 109 2.95 12.67 -25.21
N LEU A 110 3.94 12.78 -24.31
CA LEU A 110 5.33 13.02 -24.70
C LEU A 110 5.90 11.87 -25.54
N GLY A 111 5.54 10.62 -25.23
CA GLY A 111 5.91 9.45 -26.03
C GLY A 111 5.35 9.51 -27.45
N TYR A 112 4.07 9.84 -27.61
CA TYR A 112 3.48 10.04 -28.95
C TYR A 112 4.08 11.23 -29.69
N ALA A 113 4.34 12.33 -28.99
CA ALA A 113 5.00 13.50 -29.56
C ALA A 113 6.42 13.17 -30.03
N GLN A 114 7.19 12.39 -29.26
CA GLN A 114 8.52 11.92 -29.64
C GLN A 114 8.46 11.01 -30.87
N ALA A 115 7.54 10.04 -30.90
CA ALA A 115 7.38 9.14 -32.05
C ALA A 115 7.01 9.93 -33.32
N THR A 116 6.10 10.90 -33.18
CA THR A 116 5.71 11.80 -34.28
C THR A 116 6.89 12.63 -34.75
N ALA A 117 7.65 13.23 -33.82
CA ALA A 117 8.84 14.01 -34.15
C ALA A 117 9.90 13.17 -34.88
N MET A 118 10.09 11.91 -34.48
CA MET A 118 11.01 10.99 -35.16
C MET A 118 10.56 10.68 -36.59
N ILE A 119 9.26 10.42 -36.80
CA ILE A 119 8.70 10.18 -38.13
C ILE A 119 8.85 11.42 -39.02
N LEU A 120 8.57 12.60 -38.49
CA LEU A 120 8.73 13.86 -39.22
C LEU A 120 10.20 14.18 -39.52
N LEU A 121 11.14 13.79 -38.66
CA LEU A 121 12.57 13.98 -38.89
C LEU A 121 13.08 13.09 -40.03
N LEU A 122 12.56 11.87 -40.16
CA LEU A 122 12.95 10.90 -41.20
C LEU A 122 12.21 11.11 -42.53
N PHE A 123 10.91 11.35 -42.49
CA PHE A 123 10.02 11.38 -43.66
C PHE A 123 9.36 12.73 -43.91
N GLY A 124 9.68 13.76 -43.12
CA GLY A 124 8.96 15.04 -43.17
C GLY A 124 8.99 15.73 -44.53
N GLU A 125 10.06 15.55 -45.32
CA GLU A 125 10.16 16.12 -46.67
C GLU A 125 9.11 15.57 -47.64
N TYR A 126 8.61 14.36 -47.41
CA TYR A 126 7.54 13.75 -48.21
C TYR A 126 6.17 13.87 -47.52
N LEU A 127 6.13 13.76 -46.19
CA LEU A 127 4.89 13.75 -45.42
C LEU A 127 4.23 15.13 -45.32
N LEU A 128 5.01 16.18 -44.99
CA LEU A 128 4.45 17.53 -44.80
C LEU A 128 3.83 18.10 -46.09
N PRO A 129 4.48 18.02 -47.26
CA PRO A 129 3.87 18.49 -48.50
C PRO A 129 2.63 17.67 -48.90
N ALA A 130 2.62 16.36 -48.65
CA ALA A 130 1.46 15.51 -48.90
C ALA A 130 0.26 15.87 -48.01
N LEU A 131 0.52 16.40 -46.80
CA LEU A 131 -0.48 16.93 -45.87
C LEU A 131 -0.83 18.41 -46.14
N GLY A 132 -0.21 19.05 -47.15
CA GLY A 132 -0.40 20.47 -47.46
C GLY A 132 0.16 21.43 -46.41
N VAL A 133 1.02 20.95 -45.51
CA VAL A 133 1.63 21.74 -44.43
C VAL A 133 2.95 22.32 -44.92
N ASP A 134 3.17 23.60 -44.64
CA ASP A 134 4.41 24.28 -45.03
C ASP A 134 5.62 23.71 -44.27
N VAL A 135 6.66 23.35 -45.02
CA VAL A 135 7.92 22.77 -44.53
C VAL A 135 8.83 23.79 -43.85
N THR A 136 8.45 25.08 -43.86
CA THR A 136 9.21 26.18 -43.25
C THR A 136 9.43 25.98 -41.75
N MET A 137 8.46 25.39 -41.04
CA MET A 137 8.55 25.10 -39.59
C MET A 137 9.66 24.08 -39.25
N LEU A 138 10.02 23.21 -40.19
CA LEU A 138 11.04 22.17 -40.00
C LEU A 138 12.40 22.52 -40.60
N ARG A 139 12.59 23.73 -41.16
CA ARG A 139 13.87 24.13 -41.78
C ARG A 139 15.05 23.94 -40.83
N TRP A 140 14.93 24.42 -39.58
CA TRP A 140 16.01 24.31 -38.60
C TRP A 140 16.40 22.85 -38.31
N ALA A 141 15.40 21.98 -38.11
CA ALA A 141 15.63 20.57 -37.83
C ALA A 141 16.22 19.81 -39.04
N ARG A 142 15.85 20.23 -40.25
CA ARG A 142 16.39 19.70 -41.51
C ARG A 142 17.84 20.08 -41.72
N ASP A 143 18.19 21.34 -41.45
CA ASP A 143 19.55 21.84 -41.61
C ASP A 143 20.50 21.23 -40.58
N ASN A 144 19.97 20.79 -39.43
CA ASN A 144 20.73 20.20 -38.32
C ASN A 144 20.20 18.82 -37.91
N ARG A 145 20.10 17.87 -38.86
CA ARG A 145 19.49 16.54 -38.63
C ARG A 145 20.06 15.78 -37.43
N ILE A 146 21.38 15.85 -37.24
CA ILE A 146 22.07 15.19 -36.12
C ILE A 146 21.67 15.83 -34.79
N ALA A 147 21.67 17.17 -34.69
CA ALA A 147 21.29 17.87 -33.46
C ALA A 147 19.80 17.66 -33.14
N ALA A 148 18.93 17.73 -34.15
CA ALA A 148 17.51 17.47 -34.01
C ALA A 148 17.23 16.04 -33.54
N PHE A 149 17.96 15.05 -34.05
CA PHE A 149 17.87 13.67 -33.59
C PHE A 149 18.21 13.53 -32.10
N PHE A 150 19.31 14.14 -31.64
CA PHE A 150 19.65 14.15 -30.22
C PHE A 150 18.58 14.81 -29.35
N ILE A 151 17.97 15.91 -29.79
CA ILE A 151 16.88 16.57 -29.07
C ILE A 151 15.66 15.65 -28.94
N VAL A 152 15.26 14.97 -30.02
CA VAL A 152 14.13 14.02 -29.99
C VAL A 152 14.42 12.84 -29.06
N VAL A 153 15.64 12.31 -29.07
CA VAL A 153 16.04 11.24 -28.14
C VAL A 153 16.05 11.73 -26.69
N LEU A 154 16.59 12.92 -26.43
CA LEU A 154 16.61 13.52 -25.08
C LEU A 154 15.20 13.79 -24.57
N MET A 155 14.28 14.25 -25.42
CA MET A 155 12.87 14.40 -25.08
C MET A 155 12.25 13.08 -24.61
N GLY A 156 12.60 11.96 -25.25
CA GLY A 156 12.19 10.62 -24.82
C GLY A 156 12.74 10.20 -23.47
N THR A 157 14.01 10.53 -23.20
CA THR A 157 14.59 10.29 -21.87
C THR A 157 13.92 11.13 -20.78
N ALA A 158 13.55 12.37 -21.08
CA ALA A 158 12.80 13.23 -20.15
C ALA A 158 11.37 12.73 -19.93
N ALA A 159 10.69 12.22 -20.97
CA ALA A 159 9.38 11.60 -20.81
C ALA A 159 9.44 10.35 -19.93
N SER A 160 10.51 9.55 -20.07
CA SER A 160 10.74 8.34 -19.28
C SER A 160 11.09 8.66 -17.83
N SER A 161 11.74 9.79 -17.54
CA SER A 161 11.99 10.20 -16.15
C SER A 161 10.74 10.65 -15.42
N LEU A 162 9.70 11.11 -16.14
CA LEU A 162 8.41 11.46 -15.54
C LEU A 162 7.62 10.23 -15.05
N THR A 163 7.79 9.06 -15.69
CA THR A 163 7.17 7.80 -15.23
C THR A 163 7.98 7.09 -14.15
N ALA A 164 9.25 7.48 -13.98
CA ALA A 164 10.13 6.97 -12.94
C ALA A 164 9.78 7.59 -11.58
N SER A 165 8.77 7.04 -10.89
CA SER A 165 8.37 7.51 -9.55
C SER A 165 9.46 7.31 -8.49
N GLY A 166 10.40 6.38 -8.71
CA GLY A 166 11.43 6.03 -7.73
C GLY A 166 10.88 5.36 -6.47
N ALA A 167 9.59 5.03 -6.44
CA ALA A 167 8.91 4.45 -5.29
C ALA A 167 9.37 3.01 -5.06
N PHE A 168 9.55 2.67 -3.79
CA PHE A 168 9.77 1.31 -3.31
C PHE A 168 9.16 1.22 -1.91
N GLU A 169 8.06 0.49 -1.81
CA GLU A 169 7.24 0.40 -0.61
C GLU A 169 6.93 -1.06 -0.29
N ILE A 170 7.01 -1.40 0.99
CA ILE A 170 6.76 -2.75 1.50
C ILE A 170 5.57 -2.67 2.44
N TYR A 171 4.56 -3.46 2.13
CA TYR A 171 3.35 -3.61 2.92
C TYR A 171 3.28 -5.02 3.49
N PHE A 172 2.80 -5.14 4.71
CA PHE A 172 2.47 -6.41 5.36
C PHE A 172 1.01 -6.33 5.80
N ASN A 173 0.18 -7.24 5.33
CA ASN A 173 -1.27 -7.25 5.62
C ASN A 173 -1.94 -5.88 5.43
N ASP A 174 -1.56 -5.17 4.35
CA ASP A 174 -2.03 -3.84 3.99
C ASP A 174 -1.54 -2.68 4.90
N GLU A 175 -0.66 -2.95 5.85
CA GLU A 175 0.05 -1.94 6.65
C GLU A 175 1.42 -1.60 6.04
N LEU A 176 1.73 -0.31 5.93
CA LEU A 176 2.99 0.18 5.37
C LEU A 176 4.12 -0.02 6.38
N ILE A 177 5.04 -0.94 6.10
CA ILE A 177 6.23 -1.18 6.93
C ILE A 177 7.37 -0.23 6.54
N PHE A 178 7.57 -0.04 5.25
CA PHE A 178 8.69 0.74 4.74
C PHE A 178 8.32 1.49 3.48
N SER A 179 8.61 2.79 3.43
CA SER A 179 8.60 3.57 2.19
C SER A 179 9.96 4.23 1.95
N ARG A 180 10.53 3.98 0.77
CA ARG A 180 11.73 4.67 0.31
C ARG A 180 11.48 6.16 0.05
N LEU A 181 10.25 6.53 -0.32
CA LEU A 181 9.90 7.93 -0.57
C LEU A 181 9.94 8.76 0.72
N GLU A 182 9.55 8.16 1.84
CA GLU A 182 9.57 8.81 3.15
C GLU A 182 10.96 8.80 3.77
N THR A 183 11.65 7.67 3.71
CA THR A 183 12.95 7.49 4.38
C THR A 183 14.14 7.99 3.57
N GLY A 184 13.99 8.15 2.25
CA GLY A 184 15.05 8.59 1.33
C GLY A 184 16.23 7.62 1.19
N ARG A 185 16.17 6.44 1.83
CA ARG A 185 17.22 5.43 1.85
C ARG A 185 16.73 4.09 1.32
N TRP A 186 17.66 3.19 1.01
CA TRP A 186 17.32 1.80 0.72
C TRP A 186 17.05 1.04 2.03
N PRO A 187 16.05 0.14 2.05
CA PRO A 187 15.79 -0.68 3.21
C PRO A 187 16.96 -1.65 3.42
N THR A 188 17.38 -1.81 4.66
CA THR A 188 18.30 -2.90 5.02
C THR A 188 17.51 -4.18 5.22
N LEU A 189 18.05 -5.32 4.78
CA LEU A 189 17.33 -6.60 4.87
C LEU A 189 16.93 -6.93 6.32
N LEU A 190 17.80 -6.59 7.28
CA LEU A 190 17.56 -6.79 8.71
C LEU A 190 16.45 -5.88 9.26
N GLU A 191 16.34 -4.64 8.77
CA GLU A 191 15.24 -3.74 9.16
C GLU A 191 13.90 -4.28 8.69
N VAL A 192 13.83 -4.76 7.44
CA VAL A 192 12.61 -5.35 6.89
C VAL A 192 12.22 -6.61 7.66
N SER A 193 13.16 -7.50 7.96
CA SER A 193 12.84 -8.71 8.73
C SER A 193 12.50 -8.42 10.19
N ASN A 194 13.14 -7.44 10.83
CA ASN A 194 12.79 -7.04 12.19
C ASN A 194 11.39 -6.43 12.24
N SER A 195 11.05 -5.53 11.32
CA SER A 195 9.72 -4.95 11.27
C SER A 195 8.67 -6.01 10.97
N ILE A 196 8.90 -6.90 10.00
CA ILE A 196 7.98 -8.02 9.73
C ILE A 196 7.91 -8.97 10.93
N GLY A 197 8.99 -9.20 11.69
CA GLY A 197 8.96 -10.01 12.90
C GLY A 197 8.23 -9.36 14.08
N GLU A 198 8.17 -8.02 14.12
CA GLU A 198 7.37 -7.28 15.10
C GLU A 198 5.87 -7.36 14.78
N TYR A 199 5.50 -7.31 13.49
CA TYR A 199 4.11 -7.49 13.04
C TYR A 199 3.68 -8.98 12.95
N GLY A 200 4.62 -9.86 12.61
CA GLY A 200 4.50 -11.31 12.51
C GLY A 200 5.08 -11.96 13.77
N LEU A 201 4.32 -11.82 14.87
CA LEU A 201 4.57 -12.31 16.22
C LEU A 201 5.68 -13.38 16.36
N LEU A 202 6.80 -12.98 16.97
CA LEU A 202 7.83 -13.88 17.52
C LEU A 202 7.31 -14.92 18.53
N ASP A 203 6.03 -14.90 18.91
CA ASP A 203 5.47 -15.78 19.93
C ASP A 203 5.00 -17.15 19.41
N SER A 204 4.79 -17.36 18.10
CA SER A 204 4.20 -18.63 17.60
C SER A 204 5.20 -19.70 17.19
N VAL A 205 6.50 -19.40 17.16
CA VAL A 205 7.57 -20.38 16.81
C VAL A 205 8.42 -20.76 18.04
N ALA A 206 8.26 -20.07 19.16
CA ALA A 206 8.97 -20.34 20.41
C ALA A 206 8.16 -21.21 21.41
N ALA A 207 7.08 -21.86 20.98
CA ALA A 207 6.28 -22.80 21.78
C ALA A 207 6.43 -24.24 21.29
#